data_AF-A0A259PM77-F1
#
_entry.id   AF-A0A259PM77-F1
#
_cell.length_a   1.000
_cell.length_b   1.000
_cell.length_c   1.000
_cell.angle_alpha   90.00
_cell.angle_beta   90.00
_cell.angle_gamma   90.00
#
_symmetry.space_group_name_H-M   'P 1'
#
loop_
_entity.id
_entity.type
_entity.pdbx_description
1 polymer ?
#
loop_
_entity_poly.entity_id
_entity_poly.type
_entity_poly.pdbx_seq_one_letter_code
_entity_poly.pdbx_strand_id
1 'polypeptide(L)'
;MSSTLYRNGAVHASSDPFAEAILVADGTVAWIGSDDTAAGLVDRADEVVDLDGALVAPAFVDAHVHVLETGLALESVDLSPAGGVHSLADALDAVRRAAQARPDAMRDEPLLGFGWDDTGWPEHRAPSAAELDAAAGGVPVYLARVDVHSAAVSSSLANRAGLDRLPGWTPDGLVTLDAHHAARDVARDVSGPRRTALYLAALRKAAARGVVAVHEMSAPSVDTREGLLELLTSTADERSGLPLVVGYRAEACTTVDDARALLAALPGLTGIGGDLNVDGSLGSRTAALRAPY
;
A
#
# COMPACT_ATOMS: atom_id res chain seq x y z
N MET A 1 -27.04 -22.15 8.44
CA MET A 1 -26.86 -21.89 7.01
C MET A 1 -27.74 -20.70 6.69
N SER A 2 -27.20 -19.69 6.02
CA SER A 2 -27.92 -18.44 5.68
C SER A 2 -27.83 -18.20 4.20
N SER A 3 -28.97 -17.86 3.59
CA SER A 3 -29.11 -17.60 2.17
C SER A 3 -29.79 -16.27 1.91
N THR A 4 -29.16 -15.46 1.05
CA THR A 4 -29.69 -14.15 0.63
C THR A 4 -29.86 -14.15 -0.89
N LEU A 5 -31.08 -13.88 -1.34
CA LEU A 5 -31.42 -13.67 -2.75
C LEU A 5 -31.40 -12.18 -3.06
N TYR A 6 -30.49 -11.74 -3.92
CA TYR A 6 -30.48 -10.39 -4.49
C TYR A 6 -31.15 -10.44 -5.86
N ARG A 7 -32.13 -9.57 -6.11
CA ARG A 7 -32.99 -9.65 -7.31
C ARG A 7 -33.28 -8.29 -7.91
N ASN A 8 -33.89 -8.25 -9.10
CA ASN A 8 -34.23 -7.02 -9.81
C ASN A 8 -33.02 -6.07 -9.98
N GLY A 9 -31.88 -6.61 -10.42
CA GLY A 9 -30.65 -5.85 -10.67
C GLY A 9 -30.04 -6.16 -12.04
N ALA A 10 -28.81 -5.69 -12.24
CA ALA A 10 -27.94 -6.13 -13.33
C ALA A 10 -26.74 -6.87 -12.72
N VAL A 11 -26.60 -8.17 -12.95
CA VAL A 11 -25.51 -8.98 -12.39
C VAL A 11 -24.46 -9.22 -13.46
N HIS A 12 -23.30 -8.58 -13.30
CA HIS A 12 -22.16 -8.78 -14.18
C HIS A 12 -21.46 -10.11 -13.87
N ALA A 13 -21.77 -11.15 -14.64
CA ALA A 13 -21.14 -12.47 -14.50
C ALA A 13 -20.77 -13.05 -15.87
N SER A 14 -19.61 -13.73 -15.94
CA SER A 14 -19.18 -14.40 -17.17
C SER A 14 -20.01 -15.64 -17.50
N SER A 15 -20.62 -16.26 -16.49
CA SER A 15 -21.48 -17.44 -16.64
C SER A 15 -22.84 -17.12 -17.26
N ASP A 16 -23.34 -15.91 -17.05
CA ASP A 16 -24.59 -15.41 -17.62
C ASP A 16 -24.53 -13.88 -17.75
N PRO A 17 -24.33 -13.34 -18.97
CA PRO A 17 -24.17 -11.91 -19.20
C PRO A 17 -25.48 -11.12 -19.10
N PHE A 18 -26.63 -11.78 -18.97
CA PHE A 18 -27.95 -11.16 -18.86
C PHE A 18 -28.61 -11.42 -17.50
N ALA A 19 -27.83 -11.86 -16.52
CA ALA A 19 -28.35 -12.15 -15.20
C ALA A 19 -28.88 -10.90 -14.50
N GLU A 20 -29.99 -11.06 -13.79
CA GLU A 20 -30.70 -10.00 -13.07
C GLU A 20 -30.80 -10.29 -11.57
N ALA A 21 -30.46 -11.51 -11.16
CA ALA A 21 -30.54 -11.99 -9.79
C ALA A 21 -29.39 -12.95 -9.44
N ILE A 22 -29.05 -13.00 -8.16
CA ILE A 22 -28.01 -13.85 -7.59
C ILE A 22 -28.43 -14.37 -6.22
N LEU A 23 -28.28 -15.67 -5.99
CA LEU A 23 -28.48 -16.31 -4.69
C LEU A 23 -27.11 -16.62 -4.08
N VAL A 24 -26.86 -16.06 -2.90
CA VAL A 24 -25.68 -16.40 -2.09
C VAL A 24 -26.14 -17.29 -0.94
N ALA A 25 -25.50 -18.45 -0.77
CA ALA A 25 -25.74 -19.36 0.33
C ALA A 25 -24.41 -19.68 1.02
N ASP A 26 -24.34 -19.42 2.33
CA ASP A 26 -23.16 -19.66 3.16
C ASP A 26 -21.86 -19.10 2.54
N GLY A 27 -21.92 -17.83 2.12
CA GLY A 27 -20.79 -17.11 1.53
C GLY A 27 -20.44 -17.51 0.08
N THR A 28 -21.15 -18.48 -0.50
CA THR A 28 -20.89 -18.95 -1.87
C THR A 28 -22.04 -18.57 -2.79
N VAL A 29 -21.72 -18.21 -4.04
CA VAL A 29 -22.74 -18.02 -5.08
C VAL A 29 -23.35 -19.37 -5.44
N ALA A 30 -24.60 -19.59 -5.05
CA ALA A 30 -25.32 -20.83 -5.29
C ALA A 30 -26.05 -20.84 -6.64
N TRP A 31 -26.45 -19.65 -7.12
CA TRP A 31 -27.16 -19.50 -8.38
C TRP A 31 -27.09 -18.06 -8.91
N ILE A 32 -27.10 -17.91 -10.23
CA ILE A 32 -27.18 -16.65 -10.98
C ILE A 32 -28.17 -16.85 -12.14
N GLY A 33 -29.02 -15.87 -12.45
CA GLY A 33 -29.89 -15.92 -13.62
C GLY A 33 -30.92 -14.80 -13.69
N SER A 34 -32.02 -15.02 -14.42
CA SER A 34 -33.09 -14.03 -14.64
C SER A 34 -33.97 -13.78 -13.41
N ASP A 35 -34.52 -12.57 -13.28
CA ASP A 35 -35.40 -12.22 -12.16
C ASP A 35 -36.69 -13.05 -12.15
N ASP A 36 -37.21 -13.40 -13.33
CA ASP A 36 -38.36 -14.30 -13.50
C ASP A 36 -38.14 -15.67 -12.83
N THR A 37 -36.93 -16.22 -12.95
CA THR A 37 -36.58 -17.51 -12.33
C THR A 37 -36.37 -17.34 -10.81
N ALA A 38 -35.82 -16.20 -10.40
CA ALA A 38 -35.60 -15.86 -9.00
C ALA A 38 -36.91 -15.81 -8.19
N ALA A 39 -38.06 -15.52 -8.82
CA ALA A 39 -39.37 -15.55 -8.17
C ALA A 39 -39.68 -16.91 -7.50
N GLY A 40 -39.22 -18.02 -8.09
CA GLY A 40 -39.37 -19.37 -7.51
C GLY A 40 -38.41 -19.68 -6.34
N LEU A 41 -37.44 -18.81 -6.08
CA LEU A 41 -36.46 -18.94 -4.99
C LEU A 41 -36.81 -18.06 -3.78
N VAL A 42 -37.71 -17.09 -3.92
CA VAL A 42 -38.10 -16.13 -2.86
C VAL A 42 -38.49 -16.83 -1.57
N ASP A 43 -39.39 -17.82 -1.64
CA ASP A 43 -39.87 -18.55 -0.45
C ASP A 43 -38.82 -19.51 0.15
N ARG A 44 -37.69 -19.71 -0.53
CA ARG A 44 -36.62 -20.64 -0.14
C ARG A 44 -35.38 -19.92 0.39
N ALA A 45 -35.26 -18.62 0.17
CA ALA A 45 -34.19 -17.80 0.71
C ALA A 45 -34.53 -17.32 2.12
N ASP A 46 -33.52 -17.21 2.99
CA ASP A 46 -33.71 -16.67 4.34
C ASP A 46 -33.93 -15.15 4.32
N GLU A 47 -33.33 -14.48 3.32
CA GLU A 47 -33.45 -13.04 3.07
C GLU A 47 -33.59 -12.76 1.58
N VAL A 48 -34.39 -11.74 1.24
CA VAL A 48 -34.56 -11.26 -0.13
C VAL A 48 -34.27 -9.76 -0.16
N VAL A 49 -33.38 -9.37 -1.05
CA VAL A 49 -32.95 -7.98 -1.26
C VAL A 49 -33.32 -7.57 -2.68
N ASP A 50 -34.15 -6.54 -2.79
CA ASP A 50 -34.42 -5.86 -4.06
C ASP A 50 -33.28 -4.89 -4.37
N LEU A 51 -32.67 -5.04 -5.54
CA LEU A 51 -31.55 -4.22 -5.99
C LEU A 51 -31.99 -2.91 -6.66
N ASP A 52 -33.28 -2.72 -6.96
CA ASP A 52 -33.82 -1.52 -7.62
C ASP A 52 -33.04 -1.14 -8.90
N GLY A 53 -32.72 -2.15 -9.72
CA GLY A 53 -31.95 -2.02 -10.95
C GLY A 53 -30.44 -1.79 -10.75
N ALA A 54 -29.92 -1.87 -9.53
CA ALA A 54 -28.49 -1.67 -9.27
C ALA A 54 -27.60 -2.74 -9.91
N LEU A 55 -26.36 -2.34 -10.22
CA LEU A 55 -25.31 -3.23 -10.71
C LEU A 55 -24.68 -4.02 -9.55
N VAL A 56 -24.66 -5.33 -9.68
CA VAL A 56 -23.81 -6.23 -8.90
C VAL A 56 -22.66 -6.69 -9.80
N ALA A 57 -21.43 -6.46 -9.37
CA ALA A 57 -20.23 -6.89 -10.09
C ALA A 57 -19.27 -7.61 -9.12
N PRO A 58 -18.35 -8.43 -9.64
CA PRO A 58 -17.26 -8.96 -8.84
C PRO A 58 -16.50 -7.81 -8.20
N ALA A 59 -16.28 -7.90 -6.90
CA ALA A 59 -15.47 -6.93 -6.19
C ALA A 59 -14.01 -6.98 -6.66
N PHE A 60 -13.28 -5.88 -6.44
CA PHE A 60 -11.90 -5.79 -6.87
C PHE A 60 -10.98 -6.63 -5.99
N VAL A 61 -9.97 -7.23 -6.63
CA VAL A 61 -8.83 -7.86 -5.97
C VAL A 61 -7.59 -7.12 -6.44
N ASP A 62 -6.87 -6.52 -5.50
CA ASP A 62 -5.59 -5.90 -5.81
C ASP A 62 -4.48 -6.95 -5.76
N ALA A 63 -3.87 -7.23 -6.90
CA ALA A 63 -2.94 -8.34 -7.07
C ALA A 63 -1.51 -8.03 -6.62
N HIS A 64 -1.20 -6.78 -6.25
CA HIS A 64 0.13 -6.41 -5.77
C HIS A 64 0.06 -5.14 -4.92
N VAL A 65 0.13 -5.30 -3.60
CA VAL A 65 0.23 -4.16 -2.67
C VAL A 65 1.33 -4.35 -1.65
N HIS A 66 1.65 -3.24 -0.99
CA HIS A 66 2.35 -3.21 0.29
C HIS A 66 1.47 -2.46 1.28
N VAL A 67 0.81 -3.19 2.19
CA VAL A 67 -0.24 -2.65 3.07
C VAL A 67 0.33 -1.61 4.04
N LEU A 68 1.51 -1.86 4.62
CA LEU A 68 2.18 -0.88 5.47
C LEU A 68 2.47 0.42 4.72
N GLU A 69 3.06 0.31 3.54
CA GLU A 69 3.43 1.46 2.70
C GLU A 69 2.21 2.25 2.28
N THR A 70 1.12 1.55 1.95
CA THR A 70 -0.16 2.20 1.65
C THR A 70 -0.65 2.99 2.87
N GLY A 71 -0.55 2.41 4.07
CA GLY A 71 -0.90 3.10 5.31
C GLY A 71 -0.05 4.35 5.55
N LEU A 72 1.28 4.22 5.40
CA LEU A 72 2.21 5.35 5.53
C LEU A 72 1.93 6.44 4.50
N ALA A 73 1.65 6.06 3.25
CA ALA A 73 1.34 7.00 2.17
C ALA A 73 0.04 7.76 2.42
N LEU A 74 -0.99 7.11 3.00
CA LEU A 74 -2.27 7.77 3.33
C LEU A 74 -2.13 8.90 4.36
N GLU A 75 -1.09 8.86 5.18
CA GLU A 75 -0.80 9.89 6.19
C GLU A 75 0.38 10.78 5.80
N SER A 76 1.03 10.49 4.69
CA SER A 76 2.12 11.29 4.13
C SER A 76 1.58 12.58 3.48
N VAL A 77 2.45 13.58 3.37
CA VAL A 77 2.17 14.74 2.52
C VAL A 77 2.13 14.29 1.07
N ASP A 78 0.99 14.51 0.40
CA ASP A 78 0.86 14.29 -1.04
C ASP A 78 1.59 15.40 -1.80
N LEU A 79 2.71 15.05 -2.41
CA LEU A 79 3.56 15.95 -3.19
C LEU A 79 3.37 15.75 -4.71
N SER A 80 2.31 15.06 -5.11
CA SER A 80 1.95 14.87 -6.51
C SER A 80 1.16 16.06 -7.07
N PRO A 81 0.94 16.12 -8.39
CA PRO A 81 0.02 17.09 -8.99
C PRO A 81 -1.40 17.04 -8.41
N ALA A 82 -1.86 15.87 -7.95
CA ALA A 82 -3.17 15.74 -7.30
C ALA A 82 -3.22 16.42 -5.92
N GLY A 83 -2.08 16.48 -5.23
CA GLY A 83 -1.86 17.26 -4.01
C GLY A 83 -1.67 18.77 -4.26
N GLY A 84 -1.71 19.21 -5.51
CA GLY A 84 -1.52 20.61 -5.91
C GLY A 84 -0.05 21.06 -5.91
N VAL A 85 0.89 20.12 -6.01
CA VAL A 85 2.33 20.40 -6.06
C VAL A 85 2.81 20.37 -7.50
N HIS A 86 3.22 21.55 -8.01
CA HIS A 86 3.66 21.72 -9.40
C HIS A 86 5.06 22.35 -9.50
N SER A 87 5.69 22.65 -8.37
CA SER A 87 7.02 23.26 -8.28
C SER A 87 7.72 22.84 -6.98
N LEU A 88 9.02 23.09 -6.91
CA LEU A 88 9.77 22.92 -5.67
C LEU A 88 9.22 23.81 -4.54
N ALA A 89 8.80 25.04 -4.86
CA ALA A 89 8.22 25.95 -3.89
C ALA A 89 6.94 25.38 -3.26
N ASP A 90 6.04 24.80 -4.07
CA ASP A 90 4.82 24.16 -3.58
C ASP A 90 5.13 22.99 -2.65
N ALA A 91 6.14 22.17 -3.00
CA ALA A 91 6.55 21.03 -2.20
C ALA A 91 7.10 21.47 -0.82
N LEU A 92 7.99 22.47 -0.79
CA LEU A 92 8.53 23.02 0.45
C LEU A 92 7.45 23.69 1.32
N ASP A 93 6.48 24.35 0.70
CA ASP A 93 5.34 24.93 1.39
C ASP A 93 4.42 23.86 1.98
N ALA A 94 4.19 22.75 1.27
CA ALA A 94 3.44 21.60 1.79
C ALA A 94 4.15 20.96 2.99
N VAL A 95 5.47 20.76 2.91
CA VAL A 95 6.32 20.28 4.01
C VAL A 95 6.22 21.23 5.22
N ARG A 96 6.32 22.54 5.00
CA ARG A 96 6.23 23.53 6.08
C ARG A 96 4.89 23.49 6.78
N ARG A 97 3.78 23.44 6.04
CA ARG A 97 2.43 23.33 6.63
C ARG A 97 2.28 22.05 7.44
N ALA A 98 2.75 20.92 6.91
CA ALA A 98 2.67 19.63 7.60
C ALA A 98 3.54 19.57 8.86
N ALA A 99 4.73 20.17 8.84
CA ALA A 99 5.59 20.29 10.02
C ALA A 99 4.97 21.19 11.11
N GLN A 100 4.31 22.29 10.73
CA GLN A 100 3.63 23.20 11.66
C GLN A 100 2.37 22.61 12.28
N ALA A 101 1.62 21.79 11.54
CA ALA A 101 0.39 21.17 12.01
C ALA A 101 0.63 19.94 12.91
N ARG A 102 1.88 19.48 13.03
CA ARG A 102 2.22 18.23 13.72
C ARG A 102 2.19 18.40 15.24
N PRO A 103 1.64 17.44 16.00
CA PRO A 103 1.75 17.42 17.45
C PRO A 103 3.21 17.34 17.92
N ASP A 104 3.53 18.01 19.02
CA ASP A 104 4.89 18.01 19.58
C ASP A 104 5.40 16.60 19.92
N ALA A 105 4.49 15.70 20.33
CA ALA A 105 4.81 14.31 20.64
C ALA A 105 5.32 13.49 19.43
N MET A 106 5.11 13.97 18.20
CA MET A 106 5.55 13.32 16.96
C MET A 106 6.75 14.02 16.31
N ARG A 107 7.40 14.97 16.99
CA ARG A 107 8.55 15.71 16.43
C ARG A 107 9.75 14.82 16.14
N ASP A 108 9.90 13.72 16.86
CA ASP A 108 10.99 12.76 16.63
C ASP A 108 10.66 11.76 15.52
N GLU A 109 9.38 11.60 15.17
CA GLU A 109 8.94 10.78 14.03
C GLU A 109 9.19 11.51 12.70
N PRO A 110 9.76 10.82 11.69
CA PRO A 110 9.96 11.39 10.37
C PRO A 110 8.66 11.93 9.76
N LEU A 111 8.71 13.15 9.20
CA LEU A 111 7.70 13.62 8.26
C LEU A 111 7.85 12.80 6.99
N LEU A 112 6.77 12.15 6.58
CA LEU A 112 6.74 11.45 5.30
C LEU A 112 6.04 12.32 4.26
N GLY A 113 6.59 12.35 3.06
CA GLY A 113 5.93 12.85 1.87
C GLY A 113 6.20 11.94 0.69
N PHE A 114 5.28 11.91 -0.26
CA PHE A 114 5.36 11.01 -1.40
C PHE A 114 4.85 11.70 -2.67
N GLY A 115 5.40 11.28 -3.82
CA GLY A 115 4.80 11.58 -5.12
C GLY A 115 5.38 12.79 -5.84
N TRP A 116 6.45 13.39 -5.32
CA TRP A 116 7.12 14.47 -6.03
C TRP A 116 7.79 13.97 -7.31
N ASP A 117 7.74 14.79 -8.35
CA ASP A 117 8.34 14.52 -9.66
C ASP A 117 8.95 15.82 -10.22
N ASP A 118 10.27 15.91 -10.08
CA ASP A 118 11.08 17.04 -10.54
C ASP A 118 11.07 17.23 -12.05
N THR A 119 10.73 16.20 -12.83
CA THR A 119 10.73 16.28 -14.30
C THR A 119 9.68 17.26 -14.82
N GLY A 120 8.57 17.41 -14.09
CA GLY A 120 7.49 18.35 -14.39
C GLY A 120 7.65 19.73 -13.75
N TRP A 121 8.65 19.91 -12.87
CA TRP A 121 8.85 21.17 -12.14
C TRP A 121 9.72 22.16 -12.93
N PRO A 122 9.48 23.48 -12.81
CA PRO A 122 10.34 24.50 -13.43
C PRO A 122 11.82 24.41 -13.01
N GLU A 123 12.10 23.96 -11.78
CA GLU A 123 13.45 23.89 -11.23
C GLU A 123 14.25 22.67 -11.71
N HIS A 124 13.59 21.62 -12.21
CA HIS A 124 14.21 20.37 -12.66
C HIS A 124 15.19 19.75 -11.65
N ARG A 125 14.86 19.83 -10.36
CA ARG A 125 15.66 19.24 -9.28
C ARG A 125 14.81 18.84 -8.07
N ALA A 126 15.36 17.92 -7.29
CA ALA A 126 14.84 17.58 -5.98
C ALA A 126 15.01 18.73 -4.95
N PRO A 127 14.22 18.73 -3.86
CA PRO A 127 14.51 19.54 -2.67
C PRO A 127 15.85 19.17 -2.06
N SER A 128 16.61 20.17 -1.62
CA SER A 128 17.86 19.94 -0.89
C SER A 128 17.63 19.71 0.62
N ALA A 129 18.56 19.03 1.29
CA ALA A 129 18.53 18.82 2.73
C ALA A 129 18.38 20.14 3.51
N ALA A 130 19.09 21.20 3.10
CA ALA A 130 19.02 22.51 3.75
C ALA A 130 17.66 23.20 3.58
N GLU A 131 17.03 23.07 2.41
CA GLU A 131 15.67 23.57 2.16
C GLU A 131 14.64 22.80 2.99
N LEU A 132 14.80 21.48 3.12
CA LEU A 132 13.96 20.64 3.97
C LEU A 132 14.13 20.97 5.45
N ASP A 133 15.36 21.18 5.92
CA ASP A 133 15.64 21.59 7.31
C ASP A 133 14.97 22.92 7.63
N ALA A 134 15.05 23.88 6.71
CA ALA A 134 14.42 25.19 6.85
C ALA A 134 12.88 25.12 6.80
N ALA A 135 12.33 24.30 5.89
CA ALA A 135 10.88 24.12 5.77
C ALA A 135 10.28 23.39 6.97
N ALA A 136 10.95 22.35 7.46
CA ALA A 136 10.46 21.48 8.53
C ALA A 136 10.82 21.95 9.94
N GLY A 137 11.66 22.98 10.08
CA GLY A 137 12.06 23.51 11.39
C GLY A 137 12.81 22.49 12.25
N GLY A 138 13.68 21.70 11.62
CA GLY A 138 14.51 20.68 12.28
C GLY A 138 13.86 19.30 12.47
N VAL A 139 12.57 19.15 12.16
CA VAL A 139 11.91 17.85 12.17
C VAL A 139 12.50 16.94 11.07
N PRO A 140 12.79 15.65 11.31
CA PRO A 140 13.28 14.76 10.26
C PRO A 140 12.28 14.64 9.11
N VAL A 141 12.76 14.61 7.87
CA VAL A 141 11.93 14.52 6.67
C VAL A 141 12.46 13.44 5.73
N TYR A 142 11.55 12.61 5.23
CA TYR A 142 11.77 11.66 4.13
C TYR A 142 10.71 11.91 3.04
N LEU A 143 11.13 12.34 1.86
CA LEU A 143 10.25 12.57 0.72
C LEU A 143 10.53 11.56 -0.39
N ALA A 144 9.73 10.51 -0.51
CA ALA A 144 9.85 9.55 -1.60
C ALA A 144 9.42 10.17 -2.93
N ARG A 145 10.25 9.98 -3.96
CA ARG A 145 9.93 10.37 -5.34
C ARG A 145 8.74 9.54 -5.84
N VAL A 146 8.04 10.02 -6.88
CA VAL A 146 6.92 9.32 -7.51
C VAL A 146 7.23 7.87 -7.91
N ASP A 147 8.50 7.58 -8.23
CA ASP A 147 8.94 6.23 -8.61
C ASP A 147 9.32 5.34 -7.42
N VAL A 148 9.25 5.81 -6.18
CA VAL A 148 9.61 5.07 -4.95
C VAL A 148 11.04 4.49 -4.90
N HIS A 149 11.95 4.83 -5.82
CA HIS A 149 13.32 4.30 -5.85
C HIS A 149 14.38 5.33 -5.45
N SER A 150 13.96 6.55 -5.18
CA SER A 150 14.78 7.63 -4.63
C SER A 150 13.97 8.50 -3.68
N ALA A 151 14.67 9.28 -2.87
CA ALA A 151 14.04 10.22 -1.95
C ALA A 151 14.92 11.45 -1.73
N ALA A 152 14.30 12.54 -1.29
CA ALA A 152 14.98 13.69 -0.70
C ALA A 152 14.80 13.64 0.82
N VAL A 153 15.89 13.84 1.56
CA VAL A 153 15.90 13.71 3.02
C VAL A 153 16.50 14.94 3.71
N SER A 154 16.01 15.26 4.91
CA SER A 154 16.59 16.30 5.74
C SER A 154 17.96 15.89 6.31
N SER A 155 18.77 16.87 6.74
CA SER A 155 20.08 16.57 7.35
C SER A 155 19.93 15.73 8.62
N SER A 156 18.87 15.97 9.41
CA SER A 156 18.57 15.22 10.63
C SER A 156 18.24 13.75 10.36
N LEU A 157 17.51 13.44 9.28
CA LEU A 157 17.24 12.06 8.89
C LEU A 157 18.51 11.39 8.34
N ALA A 158 19.27 12.10 7.50
CA ALA A 158 20.51 11.57 6.93
C ALA A 158 21.53 11.16 8.01
N ASN A 159 21.70 12.01 9.03
CA ASN A 159 22.55 11.71 10.18
C ASN A 159 22.03 10.50 10.98
N ARG A 160 20.72 10.42 11.20
CA ARG A 160 20.08 9.32 11.92
C ARG A 160 20.24 7.98 11.22
N ALA A 161 20.15 7.97 9.89
CA ALA A 161 20.31 6.79 9.06
C ALA A 161 21.77 6.46 8.73
N GLY A 162 22.74 7.30 9.16
CA GLY A 162 24.16 7.05 8.90
C GLY A 162 24.49 7.00 7.41
N LEU A 163 23.88 7.87 6.61
CA LEU A 163 23.96 7.80 5.13
C LEU A 163 25.35 8.15 4.58
N ASP A 164 26.18 8.79 5.40
CA ASP A 164 27.54 9.14 5.04
C ASP A 164 28.30 7.90 4.57
N ARG A 165 28.82 7.97 3.34
CA ARG A 165 29.59 6.93 2.63
C ARG A 165 28.77 5.77 2.07
N LEU A 166 27.44 5.77 2.18
CA LEU A 166 26.62 4.77 1.48
C LEU A 166 26.55 5.08 -0.03
N PRO A 167 26.61 4.05 -0.90
CA PRO A 167 26.33 4.22 -2.32
C PRO A 167 24.98 4.90 -2.55
N GLY A 168 24.97 5.91 -3.42
CA GLY A 168 23.77 6.67 -3.75
C GLY A 168 23.43 7.82 -2.80
N TRP A 169 24.28 8.13 -1.81
CA TRP A 169 24.19 9.34 -1.00
C TRP A 169 24.76 10.57 -1.73
N THR A 170 24.09 11.71 -1.57
CA THR A 170 24.61 13.03 -1.98
C THR A 170 24.51 14.01 -0.81
N PRO A 171 25.50 14.92 -0.61
CA PRO A 171 25.44 15.91 0.48
C PRO A 171 24.21 16.82 0.45
N ASP A 172 23.59 16.94 -0.73
CA ASP A 172 22.41 17.77 -0.96
C ASP A 172 21.12 17.07 -0.50
N GLY A 173 21.18 15.86 0.05
CA GLY A 173 20.03 15.15 0.62
C GLY A 173 19.29 14.23 -0.33
N LEU A 174 19.70 14.13 -1.60
CA LEU A 174 19.15 13.13 -2.51
C LEU A 174 19.77 11.76 -2.20
N VAL A 175 18.92 10.76 -2.05
CA VAL A 175 19.30 9.36 -1.80
C VAL A 175 18.78 8.43 -2.90
N THR A 176 19.66 7.53 -3.34
CA THR A 176 19.38 6.42 -4.25
C THR A 176 20.06 5.15 -3.71
N LEU A 177 19.79 3.98 -4.30
CA LEU A 177 20.47 2.71 -3.98
C LEU A 177 20.50 2.42 -2.46
N ASP A 178 21.66 2.08 -1.90
CA ASP A 178 21.84 1.71 -0.50
C ASP A 178 21.50 2.85 0.45
N ALA A 179 21.86 4.09 0.10
CA ALA A 179 21.50 5.25 0.90
C ALA A 179 19.99 5.46 0.97
N HIS A 180 19.26 5.16 -0.12
CA HIS A 180 17.81 5.21 -0.13
C HIS A 180 17.21 4.13 0.77
N HIS A 181 17.72 2.89 0.71
CA HIS A 181 17.26 1.81 1.58
C HIS A 181 17.48 2.14 3.07
N ALA A 182 18.67 2.61 3.44
CA ALA A 182 18.95 2.99 4.82
C ALA A 182 18.08 4.15 5.33
N ALA A 183 17.85 5.18 4.50
CA ALA A 183 16.97 6.30 4.85
C ALA A 183 15.52 5.84 5.04
N ARG A 184 15.08 4.95 4.16
CA ARG A 184 13.75 4.36 4.14
C ARG A 184 13.49 3.47 5.35
N ASP A 185 14.46 2.65 5.75
CA ASP A 185 14.35 1.81 6.96
C ASP A 185 14.11 2.67 8.20
N VAL A 186 14.85 3.76 8.35
CA VAL A 186 14.63 4.73 9.44
C VAL A 186 13.30 5.47 9.31
N ALA A 187 12.87 5.81 8.10
CA ALA A 187 11.60 6.48 7.86
C ALA A 187 10.37 5.60 8.19
N ARG A 188 10.53 4.27 8.10
CA ARG A 188 9.48 3.26 8.27
C ARG A 188 9.56 2.52 9.62
N ASP A 189 10.52 2.87 10.46
CA ASP A 189 10.64 2.30 11.80
C ASP A 189 9.53 2.85 12.71
N VAL A 190 8.40 2.14 12.71
CA VAL A 190 7.22 2.47 13.49
C VAL A 190 6.96 1.42 14.56
N SER A 191 6.47 1.88 15.71
CA SER A 191 6.05 0.99 16.81
C SER A 191 4.94 0.02 16.39
N GLY A 192 4.82 -1.11 17.08
CA GLY A 192 3.76 -2.12 16.81
C GLY A 192 2.35 -1.52 16.76
N PRO A 193 1.88 -0.78 17.78
CA PRO A 193 0.55 -0.17 17.75
C PRO A 193 0.34 0.80 16.58
N ARG A 194 1.39 1.52 16.19
CA ARG A 194 1.35 2.43 15.04
C ARG A 194 1.23 1.65 13.73
N ARG A 195 1.99 0.57 13.59
CA ARG A 195 1.94 -0.37 12.46
C ARG A 195 0.54 -0.94 12.28
N THR A 196 -0.08 -1.45 13.35
CA THR A 196 -1.48 -1.93 13.36
C THR A 196 -2.45 -0.85 12.87
N ALA A 197 -2.31 0.39 13.36
CA ALA A 197 -3.19 1.48 12.94
C ALA A 197 -3.06 1.79 11.43
N LEU A 198 -1.85 1.76 10.89
CA LEU A 198 -1.56 1.95 9.46
C LEU A 198 -2.16 0.84 8.60
N TYR A 199 -2.04 -0.43 9.02
CA TYR A 199 -2.68 -1.56 8.35
C TYR A 199 -4.20 -1.37 8.25
N LEU A 200 -4.84 -1.05 9.37
CA LEU A 200 -6.28 -0.85 9.42
C LEU A 200 -6.72 0.34 8.55
N ALA A 201 -5.94 1.43 8.52
CA ALA A 201 -6.22 2.57 7.66
C ALA A 201 -6.16 2.19 6.18
N ALA A 202 -5.11 1.48 5.76
CA ALA A 202 -4.94 1.01 4.39
C ALA A 202 -6.07 0.04 3.97
N LEU A 203 -6.34 -0.97 4.78
CA LEU A 203 -7.36 -1.98 4.50
C LEU A 203 -8.78 -1.39 4.48
N ARG A 204 -9.11 -0.47 5.38
CA ARG A 204 -10.40 0.24 5.35
C ARG A 204 -10.53 1.14 4.11
N LYS A 205 -9.43 1.77 3.67
CA LYS A 205 -9.43 2.56 2.45
C LYS A 205 -9.68 1.69 1.22
N ALA A 206 -9.04 0.52 1.15
CA ALA A 206 -9.25 -0.46 0.10
C ALA A 206 -10.71 -0.94 0.07
N ALA A 207 -11.27 -1.33 1.22
CA ALA A 207 -12.68 -1.72 1.34
C ALA A 207 -13.64 -0.60 0.86
N ALA A 208 -13.40 0.65 1.25
CA ALA A 208 -14.19 1.80 0.82
C ALA A 208 -14.11 2.09 -0.70
N ARG A 209 -13.19 1.43 -1.42
CA ARG A 209 -13.04 1.48 -2.88
C ARG A 209 -13.52 0.19 -3.57
N GLY A 210 -14.18 -0.70 -2.84
CA GLY A 210 -14.71 -1.96 -3.37
C GLY A 210 -13.64 -3.05 -3.54
N VAL A 211 -12.47 -2.90 -2.92
CA VAL A 211 -11.43 -3.94 -2.89
C VAL A 211 -11.71 -4.86 -1.71
N VAL A 212 -11.93 -6.15 -1.98
CA VAL A 212 -12.27 -7.16 -0.97
C VAL A 212 -11.13 -8.14 -0.67
N ALA A 213 -10.09 -8.14 -1.51
CA ALA A 213 -8.86 -8.86 -1.23
C ALA A 213 -7.66 -8.10 -1.78
N VAL A 214 -6.54 -8.22 -1.09
CA VAL A 214 -5.27 -7.65 -1.49
C VAL A 214 -4.18 -8.71 -1.39
N HIS A 215 -3.27 -8.72 -2.35
CA HIS A 215 -2.11 -9.59 -2.33
C HIS A 215 -0.91 -8.80 -1.79
N GLU A 216 -0.53 -9.08 -0.54
CA GLU A 216 0.62 -8.46 0.11
C GLU A 216 1.91 -9.09 -0.41
N MET A 217 2.69 -8.31 -1.14
CA MET A 217 3.99 -8.71 -1.68
C MET A 217 5.10 -8.33 -0.70
N SER A 218 5.12 -9.01 0.44
CA SER A 218 6.05 -8.68 1.52
C SER A 218 7.48 -9.11 1.18
N ALA A 219 8.44 -8.39 1.73
CA ALA A 219 9.87 -8.70 1.73
C ALA A 219 10.47 -8.17 3.05
N PRO A 220 11.67 -8.63 3.47
CA PRO A 220 12.34 -8.07 4.65
C PRO A 220 12.50 -6.54 4.64
N SER A 221 12.60 -5.93 3.46
CA SER A 221 12.69 -4.47 3.25
C SER A 221 11.33 -3.75 3.19
N VAL A 222 10.23 -4.50 3.13
CA VAL A 222 8.86 -3.96 3.08
C VAL A 222 8.22 -4.03 4.45
N ASP A 223 8.30 -5.19 5.10
CA ASP A 223 7.69 -5.39 6.42
C ASP A 223 8.36 -6.53 7.22
N THR A 224 8.16 -6.50 8.54
CA THR A 224 8.64 -7.54 9.45
C THR A 224 7.83 -8.82 9.30
N ARG A 225 8.38 -9.95 9.76
CA ARG A 225 7.63 -11.22 9.79
C ARG A 225 6.43 -11.11 10.72
N GLU A 226 6.62 -10.46 11.86
CA GLU A 226 5.58 -10.24 12.87
C GLU A 226 4.43 -9.40 12.32
N GLY A 227 4.76 -8.33 11.57
CA GLY A 227 3.77 -7.48 10.90
C GLY A 227 2.97 -8.24 9.84
N LEU A 228 3.64 -9.03 9.00
CA LEU A 228 2.94 -9.87 8.02
C LEU A 228 2.04 -10.92 8.69
N LEU A 229 2.50 -11.55 9.78
CA LEU A 229 1.69 -12.50 10.53
C LEU A 229 0.44 -11.83 11.14
N GLU A 230 0.59 -10.62 11.68
CA GLU A 230 -0.52 -9.82 12.17
C GLU A 230 -1.55 -9.55 11.08
N LEU A 231 -1.12 -9.09 9.91
CA LEU A 231 -1.98 -8.86 8.75
C LEU A 231 -2.78 -10.12 8.38
N LEU A 232 -2.07 -11.23 8.13
CA LEU A 232 -2.67 -12.52 7.77
C LEU A 232 -3.70 -12.97 8.80
N THR A 233 -3.37 -12.87 10.09
CA THR A 233 -4.25 -13.31 11.18
C THR A 233 -5.46 -12.38 11.33
N SER A 234 -5.27 -11.07 11.18
CA SER A 234 -6.31 -10.06 11.37
C SER A 234 -7.42 -10.12 10.32
N THR A 235 -7.12 -10.66 9.14
CA THR A 235 -8.07 -10.76 8.01
C THR A 235 -8.52 -12.18 7.70
N ALA A 236 -8.00 -13.20 8.42
CA ALA A 236 -8.35 -14.60 8.19
C ALA A 236 -9.81 -14.94 8.54
N ASP A 237 -10.44 -14.17 9.44
CA ASP A 237 -11.87 -14.28 9.72
C ASP A 237 -12.62 -13.24 8.88
N GLU A 238 -13.55 -13.70 8.03
CA GLU A 238 -14.41 -12.85 7.21
C GLU A 238 -15.22 -11.84 8.04
N ARG A 239 -15.49 -12.16 9.31
CA ARG A 239 -16.18 -11.25 10.26
C ARG A 239 -15.34 -10.05 10.66
N SER A 240 -14.05 -9.99 10.30
CA SER A 240 -13.20 -8.82 10.50
C SER A 240 -13.74 -7.58 9.76
N GLY A 241 -14.49 -7.77 8.66
CA GLY A 241 -14.96 -6.69 7.79
C GLY A 241 -13.82 -5.97 7.05
N LEU A 242 -12.62 -6.55 7.03
CA LEU A 242 -11.47 -6.06 6.29
C LEU A 242 -11.31 -6.87 4.99
N PRO A 243 -10.67 -6.30 3.95
CA PRO A 243 -10.25 -7.07 2.79
C PRO A 243 -9.34 -8.23 3.21
N LEU A 244 -9.53 -9.40 2.61
CA LEU A 244 -8.66 -10.56 2.83
C LEU A 244 -7.23 -10.24 2.38
N VAL A 245 -6.26 -10.43 3.25
CA VAL A 245 -4.84 -10.34 2.89
C VAL A 245 -4.34 -11.72 2.46
N VAL A 246 -3.95 -11.82 1.19
CA VAL A 246 -3.25 -12.97 0.62
C VAL A 246 -1.75 -12.67 0.64
N GLY A 247 -1.03 -13.20 1.63
CA GLY A 247 0.37 -12.84 1.84
C GLY A 247 1.35 -13.73 1.08
N TYR A 248 2.33 -13.08 0.46
CA TYR A 248 3.55 -13.66 -0.09
C TYR A 248 4.75 -13.05 0.65
N ARG A 249 5.84 -13.81 0.85
CA ARG A 249 7.08 -13.27 1.40
C ARG A 249 8.34 -13.60 0.60
N ALA A 250 9.00 -12.56 0.08
CA ALA A 250 10.22 -12.58 -0.71
C ALA A 250 11.47 -12.69 0.17
N GLU A 251 11.51 -13.71 1.01
CA GLU A 251 12.64 -13.94 1.89
C GLU A 251 13.56 -15.04 1.34
N ALA A 252 14.86 -14.81 1.39
CA ALA A 252 15.84 -15.74 0.85
C ALA A 252 15.84 -17.07 1.64
N CYS A 253 15.41 -18.15 0.98
CA CYS A 253 15.54 -19.52 1.48
C CYS A 253 16.59 -20.24 0.63
N THR A 254 17.73 -20.60 1.25
CA THR A 254 18.84 -21.29 0.58
C THR A 254 18.71 -22.81 0.65
N THR A 255 17.93 -23.30 1.62
CA THR A 255 17.63 -24.71 1.82
C THR A 255 16.12 -24.95 1.93
N VAL A 256 15.72 -26.22 1.81
CA VAL A 256 14.32 -26.62 2.07
C VAL A 256 13.93 -26.41 3.54
N ASP A 257 14.89 -26.50 4.47
CA ASP A 257 14.62 -26.29 5.89
C ASP A 257 14.38 -24.80 6.20
N ASP A 258 15.06 -23.88 5.50
CA ASP A 258 14.75 -22.44 5.56
C ASP A 258 13.29 -22.19 5.13
N ALA A 259 12.87 -22.79 4.02
CA ALA A 259 11.52 -22.67 3.50
C ALA A 259 10.47 -23.24 4.47
N ARG A 260 10.73 -24.41 5.07
CA ARG A 260 9.85 -25.01 6.09
C ARG A 260 9.76 -24.14 7.34
N ALA A 261 10.89 -23.60 7.79
CA ALA A 261 10.94 -22.71 8.96
C ALA A 261 10.14 -21.43 8.72
N LEU A 262 10.25 -20.85 7.52
CA LEU A 262 9.50 -19.66 7.15
C LEU A 262 7.98 -19.90 7.12
N LEU A 263 7.55 -20.98 6.47
CA LEU A 263 6.13 -21.36 6.42
C LEU A 263 5.57 -21.69 7.82
N ALA A 264 6.38 -22.30 8.68
CA ALA A 264 5.99 -22.56 10.07
C ALA A 264 5.88 -21.28 10.91
N ALA A 265 6.73 -20.28 10.66
CA ALA A 265 6.70 -18.99 11.33
C ALA A 265 5.54 -18.08 10.86
N LEU A 266 5.02 -18.31 9.65
CA LEU A 266 3.97 -17.52 9.01
C LEU A 266 2.80 -18.40 8.57
N PRO A 267 2.02 -18.96 9.51
CA PRO A 267 0.83 -19.72 9.17
C PRO A 267 -0.14 -18.86 8.35
N GLY A 268 -0.64 -19.41 7.24
CA GLY A 268 -1.49 -18.69 6.29
C GLY A 268 -0.74 -18.00 5.14
N LEU A 269 0.61 -18.05 5.12
CA LEU A 269 1.37 -17.58 3.96
C LEU A 269 1.01 -18.38 2.71
N THR A 270 0.62 -17.69 1.65
CA THR A 270 0.20 -18.31 0.38
C THR A 270 1.40 -18.84 -0.40
N GLY A 271 2.54 -18.17 -0.31
CA GLY A 271 3.76 -18.63 -0.95
C GLY A 271 5.02 -17.91 -0.49
N ILE A 272 6.13 -18.63 -0.61
CA ILE A 272 7.47 -18.03 -0.62
C ILE A 272 7.68 -17.46 -2.03
N GLY A 273 7.77 -16.14 -2.09
CA GLY A 273 7.57 -15.30 -3.28
C GLY A 273 7.12 -13.93 -2.80
N GLY A 274 7.06 -12.90 -3.61
CA GLY A 274 6.74 -11.53 -3.13
C GLY A 274 7.44 -10.53 -4.02
N ASP A 275 7.79 -9.36 -3.48
CA ASP A 275 8.57 -8.39 -4.25
C ASP A 275 10.08 -8.70 -4.15
N LEU A 276 10.59 -9.34 -5.20
CA LEU A 276 12.03 -9.57 -5.41
C LEU A 276 12.51 -8.59 -6.48
N ASN A 277 13.22 -7.55 -6.06
CA ASN A 277 13.73 -6.53 -6.96
C ASN A 277 14.96 -7.06 -7.72
N VAL A 278 14.92 -7.00 -9.05
CA VAL A 278 16.05 -7.38 -9.93
C VAL A 278 16.91 -6.16 -10.29
N ASP A 279 16.27 -5.03 -10.51
CA ASP A 279 16.87 -3.74 -10.86
C ASP A 279 16.06 -2.58 -10.26
N GLY A 280 16.38 -1.34 -10.66
CA GLY A 280 15.67 -0.14 -10.20
C GLY A 280 14.60 0.36 -11.17
N SER A 281 14.44 1.68 -11.29
CA SER A 281 13.41 2.28 -12.15
C SER A 281 13.98 3.17 -13.25
N LEU A 282 13.14 3.41 -14.26
CA LEU A 282 13.45 4.34 -15.34
C LEU A 282 13.58 5.79 -14.82
N GLY A 283 12.69 6.21 -13.91
CA GLY A 283 12.67 7.56 -13.36
C GLY A 283 13.93 7.91 -12.60
N SER A 284 14.41 7.01 -11.75
CA SER A 284 15.64 7.17 -10.97
C SER A 284 16.91 6.77 -11.75
N ARG A 285 16.77 6.35 -13.02
CA ARG A 285 17.84 5.84 -13.88
C ARG A 285 18.67 4.69 -13.28
N THR A 286 18.00 3.81 -12.54
CA THR A 286 18.60 2.65 -11.85
C THR A 286 18.13 1.29 -12.40
N ALA A 287 17.16 1.27 -13.32
CA ALA A 287 16.80 0.08 -14.10
C ALA A 287 17.95 -0.40 -15.00
N ALA A 288 18.05 -1.72 -15.18
CA ALA A 288 19.08 -2.39 -15.95
C ALA A 288 18.69 -2.42 -17.43
N LEU A 289 19.30 -1.55 -18.23
CA LEU A 289 19.04 -1.45 -19.67
C LEU A 289 20.11 -2.19 -20.49
N ARG A 290 19.71 -2.68 -21.68
CA ARG A 290 20.65 -3.30 -22.64
C ARG A 290 21.52 -2.29 -23.39
N ALA A 291 21.17 -1.01 -23.31
CA ALA A 291 21.90 0.12 -23.85
C ALA A 291 21.86 1.27 -22.83
N PRO A 292 22.78 2.24 -22.91
CA PRO A 292 22.78 3.39 -22.00
C PRO A 292 21.45 4.16 -22.00
N TYR A 293 21.17 4.79 -20.84
CA TYR A 293 20.02 5.66 -20.57
C TYR A 293 19.94 6.92 -21.44
#